data_AF-A0A2R6XGX9-F1
#
_entry.id   AF-A0A2R6XGX9-F1
#
_cell.length_a   1.000
_cell.length_b   1.000
_cell.length_c   1.000
_cell.angle_alpha   90.00
_cell.angle_beta   90.00
_cell.angle_gamma   90.00
#
_symmetry.space_group_name_H-M   'P 1'
#
loop_
_entity.id
_entity.type
_entity.pdbx_description
1 polymer ?
#
loop_
_entity_poly.entity_id
_entity_poly.type
_entity_poly.pdbx_seq_one_letter_code
_entity_poly.pdbx_strand_id
1 'polypeptide(L)'
;MPSTLSCSRLWTISQQCTRPPRVSALSFGHGHGIQELGLGRKRSNVCIQYERQKTNSAQVCRSQAPESSGATASPGDEDEPEVIGLNKEALEEFAELNLGAWSGQFLQFDASGTILQRIPTVLRANTYGKGTDVALLQTLNIKQPRAQTRTLGESEEPMWADYKLDETNLFTVERRQQIGYFPGEKAYCLIHQTAEMLEKVLRAGVLGDDDDEDEEYPLGIKLPSRRPALVSESCLYSEDGLRRVRAFHVLDPRGLLDVIACFVEKKVDGTFLEENDLLQDDVTDRVEALLGRWEGHAVTRRTGMYGATIAEGDVTVSYDKMEDGRVTQEFTSTSGKGLKIKLTGTLKGSVFAFDGGLQTVLLPGGISITSPISVGRSVGRSQSFYFEFSWMESPGKRRRLLRTHDTDGLVVSTTLTTERKV
;
A
#
# COMPACT_ATOMS: atom_id res chain seq x y z
N MET A 1 30.92 18.46 20.19
CA MET A 1 30.55 18.90 18.84
C MET A 1 29.83 17.75 18.15
N PRO A 2 28.49 17.77 18.06
CA PRO A 2 27.75 16.64 17.52
C PRO A 2 27.70 16.71 15.99
N SER A 3 28.02 15.59 15.36
CA SER A 3 28.02 15.37 13.92
C SER A 3 26.59 15.37 13.37
N THR A 4 26.28 16.39 12.59
CA THR A 4 25.08 16.51 11.77
C THR A 4 25.07 15.46 10.67
N LEU A 5 24.24 14.42 10.81
CA LEU A 5 23.85 13.59 9.68
C LEU A 5 22.96 14.42 8.75
N SER A 6 23.53 14.83 7.62
CA SER A 6 22.91 15.72 6.64
C SER A 6 21.65 15.14 6.01
N CYS A 7 20.59 15.95 6.01
CA CYS A 7 19.31 15.79 5.30
C CYS A 7 19.43 15.44 3.79
N SER A 8 20.64 15.50 3.22
CA SER A 8 20.95 15.11 1.84
C SER A 8 20.81 13.60 1.55
N ARG A 9 21.00 12.70 2.54
CA ARG A 9 20.97 11.26 2.28
C ARG A 9 19.57 10.68 2.05
N LEU A 10 18.53 11.23 2.69
CA LEU A 10 17.16 10.73 2.58
C LEU A 10 16.53 10.99 1.20
N TRP A 11 16.94 12.06 0.51
CA TRP A 11 16.42 12.40 -0.82
C TRP A 11 17.30 11.95 -1.99
N THR A 12 18.60 11.70 -1.74
CA THR A 12 19.48 11.04 -2.73
C THR A 12 18.97 9.64 -3.09
N ILE A 13 18.23 9.01 -2.16
CA ILE A 13 17.59 7.71 -2.30
C ILE A 13 16.58 7.68 -3.46
N SER A 14 15.76 8.71 -3.64
CA SER A 14 14.81 8.79 -4.77
C SER A 14 15.53 8.94 -6.13
N GLN A 15 16.69 9.61 -6.17
CA GLN A 15 17.50 9.74 -7.39
C GLN A 15 18.23 8.45 -7.80
N GLN A 16 18.48 7.51 -6.89
CA GLN A 16 19.16 6.25 -7.21
C GLN A 16 18.25 5.25 -7.94
N CYS A 17 16.94 5.39 -7.84
CA CYS A 17 15.96 4.54 -8.52
C CYS A 17 15.86 4.81 -10.04
N THR A 18 16.40 5.92 -10.54
CA THR A 18 16.21 6.36 -11.94
C THR A 18 17.47 6.29 -12.82
N ARG A 19 18.61 5.80 -12.31
CA ARG A 19 19.83 5.68 -13.15
C ARG A 19 19.75 4.44 -14.05
N PRO A 20 19.78 4.57 -15.40
CA PRO A 20 19.94 3.41 -16.28
C PRO A 20 21.35 2.81 -16.13
N PRO A 21 21.51 1.50 -16.33
CA PRO A 21 22.82 0.86 -16.32
C PRO A 21 23.70 1.42 -17.46
N ARG A 22 24.95 1.74 -17.15
CA ARG A 22 25.98 1.99 -18.17
C ARG A 22 26.24 0.67 -18.91
N VAL A 23 25.76 0.55 -20.14
CA VAL A 23 26.15 -0.53 -21.04
C VAL A 23 27.53 -0.21 -21.58
N SER A 24 28.55 -0.93 -21.13
CA SER A 24 29.85 -0.99 -21.79
C SER A 24 29.69 -1.81 -23.08
N ALA A 25 29.81 -1.15 -24.22
CA ALA A 25 29.85 -1.80 -25.52
C ALA A 25 31.11 -2.69 -25.60
N LEU A 26 30.91 -3.99 -25.75
CA LEU A 26 31.93 -4.91 -26.26
C LEU A 26 31.40 -5.47 -27.58
N SER A 27 32.09 -5.09 -28.64
CA SER A 27 31.94 -5.60 -29.99
C SER A 27 32.40 -7.05 -30.07
N PHE A 28 31.63 -7.90 -30.73
CA PHE A 28 32.14 -9.14 -31.33
C PHE A 28 31.54 -9.31 -32.73
N GLY A 29 32.43 -9.53 -33.69
CA GLY A 29 32.13 -9.60 -35.11
C GLY A 29 31.73 -10.99 -35.60
N HIS A 30 30.99 -10.96 -36.72
CA HIS A 30 30.97 -11.85 -37.88
C HIS A 30 31.37 -13.33 -37.74
N GLY A 31 30.46 -14.20 -38.18
CA GLY A 31 30.74 -15.58 -38.60
C GLY A 31 29.52 -16.28 -39.22
N HIS A 32 29.59 -16.54 -40.53
CA HIS A 32 28.61 -17.16 -41.44
C HIS A 32 28.02 -18.54 -41.04
N GLY A 33 26.84 -18.88 -41.61
CA GLY A 33 26.47 -20.28 -41.90
C GLY A 33 24.98 -20.55 -42.14
N ILE A 34 24.62 -20.81 -43.40
CA ILE A 34 23.28 -21.14 -43.94
C ILE A 34 22.90 -22.62 -43.67
N GLN A 35 21.62 -22.98 -43.45
CA GLN A 35 20.77 -23.83 -44.33
C GLN A 35 19.40 -24.23 -43.71
N GLU A 36 18.36 -24.15 -44.54
CA GLU A 36 16.97 -24.59 -44.33
C GLU A 36 16.81 -26.13 -44.29
N LEU A 37 15.77 -26.62 -43.59
CA LEU A 37 14.63 -27.39 -44.15
C LEU A 37 13.88 -28.16 -43.03
N GLY A 38 12.54 -28.20 -43.13
CA GLY A 38 11.75 -29.35 -42.65
C GLY A 38 10.55 -29.08 -41.75
N LEU A 39 9.37 -28.94 -42.36
CA LEU A 39 8.05 -29.04 -41.74
C LEU A 39 7.83 -30.39 -41.02
N GLY A 40 7.22 -30.36 -39.83
CA GLY A 40 6.74 -31.56 -39.15
C GLY A 40 5.92 -31.29 -37.89
N ARG A 41 4.60 -31.10 -38.05
CA ARG A 41 3.61 -31.19 -36.95
C ARG A 41 3.72 -32.55 -36.26
N LYS A 42 3.87 -32.60 -34.94
CA LYS A 42 3.27 -33.64 -34.07
C LYS A 42 3.14 -33.16 -32.63
N ARG A 43 2.02 -33.57 -32.05
CA ARG A 43 1.42 -33.15 -30.78
C ARG A 43 2.30 -33.55 -29.59
N SER A 44 2.41 -32.62 -28.64
CA SER A 44 3.05 -32.78 -27.33
C SER A 44 2.23 -33.71 -26.43
N ASN A 45 2.86 -34.78 -25.96
CA ASN A 45 2.53 -35.50 -24.74
C ASN A 45 3.85 -36.09 -24.23
N VAL A 46 4.58 -35.35 -23.40
CA VAL A 46 5.66 -35.94 -22.59
C VAL A 46 5.64 -35.26 -21.22
N CYS A 47 5.14 -36.04 -20.25
CA CYS A 47 5.41 -35.93 -18.84
C CYS A 47 6.94 -35.95 -18.63
N ILE A 48 7.50 -34.93 -17.99
CA ILE A 48 8.90 -34.95 -17.55
C ILE A 48 8.92 -34.90 -16.04
N GLN A 49 9.27 -36.05 -15.48
CA GLN A 49 9.80 -36.23 -14.14
C GLN A 49 11.05 -35.34 -13.96
N TYR A 50 11.13 -34.62 -12.86
CA TYR A 50 12.41 -34.10 -12.38
C TYR A 50 12.92 -34.95 -11.23
N GLU A 51 14.03 -35.64 -11.52
CA GLU A 51 14.82 -36.39 -10.56
C GLU A 51 15.46 -35.47 -9.51
N ARG A 52 15.54 -36.05 -8.32
CA ARG A 52 16.32 -35.59 -7.18
C ARG A 52 17.79 -35.37 -7.56
N GLN A 53 18.28 -34.17 -7.34
CA GLN A 53 19.63 -33.98 -6.82
C GLN A 53 19.52 -33.44 -5.39
N LYS A 54 19.63 -34.36 -4.44
CA LYS A 54 20.00 -34.05 -3.05
C LYS A 54 21.52 -34.01 -3.01
N THR A 55 22.08 -32.86 -2.65
CA THR A 55 23.28 -32.79 -1.79
C THR A 55 23.31 -31.45 -1.06
N ASN A 56 23.06 -31.54 0.25
CA ASN A 56 23.72 -30.83 1.34
C ASN A 56 23.92 -29.30 1.23
N SER A 57 22.96 -28.56 1.77
CA SER A 57 23.23 -27.52 2.78
C SER A 57 21.92 -27.08 3.44
N ALA A 58 21.33 -27.95 4.26
CA ALA A 58 20.41 -27.52 5.29
C ALA A 58 21.25 -26.95 6.43
N GLN A 59 21.58 -25.67 6.34
CA GLN A 59 22.03 -24.90 7.50
C GLN A 59 20.98 -23.83 7.74
N VAL A 60 20.04 -24.19 8.62
CA VAL A 60 19.21 -23.27 9.36
C VAL A 60 20.15 -22.25 10.00
N CYS A 61 20.16 -21.01 9.53
CA CYS A 61 20.74 -19.92 10.29
C CYS A 61 19.84 -19.62 11.48
N ARG A 62 19.93 -20.47 12.52
CA ARG A 62 19.77 -20.00 13.90
C ARG A 62 21.02 -19.21 14.22
N SER A 63 21.02 -17.93 13.85
CA SER A 63 21.95 -16.99 14.47
C SER A 63 21.47 -16.75 15.89
N GLN A 64 22.09 -17.43 16.85
CA GLN A 64 22.19 -16.91 18.21
C GLN A 64 22.77 -15.50 18.11
N ALA A 65 22.13 -14.55 18.78
CA ALA A 65 22.63 -13.19 18.88
C ALA A 65 24.06 -13.22 19.45
N PRO A 66 25.04 -12.55 18.85
CA PRO A 66 26.30 -12.36 19.52
C PRO A 66 26.07 -11.37 20.67
N GLU A 67 26.36 -11.79 21.90
CA GLU A 67 26.57 -10.87 23.01
C GLU A 67 27.73 -9.93 22.63
N SER A 68 27.39 -8.73 22.16
CA SER A 68 28.37 -7.66 22.00
C SER A 68 28.55 -6.99 23.37
N SER A 69 29.61 -7.37 24.06
CA SER A 69 30.12 -6.67 25.22
C SER A 69 30.48 -5.21 24.90
N GLY A 70 29.85 -4.29 25.62
CA GLY A 70 30.47 -3.04 26.08
C GLY A 70 30.59 -1.90 25.07
N ALA A 71 29.49 -1.19 24.80
CA ALA A 71 29.55 0.25 24.57
C ALA A 71 29.05 0.93 25.86
N THR A 72 29.97 1.57 26.56
CA THR A 72 29.73 2.39 27.76
C THR A 72 28.55 3.34 27.55
N ALA A 73 27.51 3.16 28.36
CA ALA A 73 26.42 4.10 28.52
C ALA A 73 26.98 5.48 28.85
N SER A 74 26.65 6.46 28.02
CA SER A 74 26.80 7.88 28.35
C SER A 74 25.48 8.33 28.98
N PRO A 75 25.50 9.03 30.13
CA PRO A 75 24.30 9.37 30.88
C PRO A 75 23.57 10.54 30.23
N GLY A 76 22.25 10.43 30.09
CA GLY A 76 21.40 11.50 29.58
C GLY A 76 19.96 11.05 29.33
N ASP A 77 19.31 10.42 30.31
CA ASP A 77 17.86 10.19 30.34
C ASP A 77 17.13 11.49 30.70
N GLU A 78 17.15 12.48 29.81
CA GLU A 78 16.35 13.72 29.96
C GLU A 78 15.19 13.80 28.94
N ASP A 79 15.19 12.99 27.86
CA ASP A 79 14.19 13.06 26.77
C ASP A 79 13.08 11.98 26.82
N GLU A 80 13.19 10.93 27.66
CA GLU A 80 12.18 9.85 27.70
C GLU A 80 10.76 10.29 28.11
N PRO A 81 10.54 11.08 29.19
CA PRO A 81 9.19 11.39 29.64
C PRO A 81 8.43 12.30 28.66
N GLU A 82 9.13 13.18 27.93
CA GLU A 82 8.52 14.06 26.93
C GLU A 82 8.06 13.28 25.70
N VAL A 83 8.91 12.38 25.19
CA VAL A 83 8.55 11.51 24.05
C VAL A 83 7.40 10.57 24.39
N ILE A 84 7.37 10.02 25.60
CA ILE A 84 6.25 9.20 26.09
C ILE A 84 4.96 10.02 26.14
N GLY A 85 5.02 11.27 26.61
CA GLY A 85 3.87 12.20 26.63
C GLY A 85 3.31 12.48 25.24
N LEU A 86 4.17 12.80 24.28
CA LEU A 86 3.78 13.08 22.89
C LEU A 86 3.21 11.85 22.18
N ASN A 87 3.79 10.66 22.44
CA ASN A 87 3.27 9.40 21.93
C ASN A 87 1.86 9.09 22.46
N LYS A 88 1.61 9.39 23.74
CA LYS A 88 0.29 9.22 24.36
C LYS A 88 -0.76 10.10 23.68
N GLU A 89 -0.48 11.39 23.52
CA GLU A 89 -1.42 12.33 22.89
C GLU A 89 -1.72 11.91 21.45
N ALA A 90 -0.68 11.56 20.67
CA ALA A 90 -0.84 11.08 19.31
C ALA A 90 -1.68 9.80 19.22
N LEU A 91 -1.55 8.88 20.20
CA LEU A 91 -2.35 7.64 20.24
C LEU A 91 -3.82 7.91 20.57
N GLU A 92 -4.08 8.79 21.53
CA GLU A 92 -5.44 9.22 21.87
C GLU A 92 -6.13 9.87 20.67
N GLU A 93 -5.43 10.77 19.97
CA GLU A 93 -5.94 11.40 18.75
C GLU A 93 -6.17 10.40 17.62
N PHE A 94 -5.24 9.46 17.40
CA PHE A 94 -5.39 8.40 16.41
C PHE A 94 -6.61 7.52 16.71
N ALA A 95 -6.82 7.18 17.98
CA ALA A 95 -7.97 6.40 18.41
C ALA A 95 -9.28 7.16 18.18
N GLU A 96 -9.36 8.43 18.60
CA GLU A 96 -10.51 9.31 18.41
C GLU A 96 -10.88 9.46 16.92
N LEU A 97 -9.88 9.63 16.05
CA LEU A 97 -10.07 9.72 14.60
C LEU A 97 -10.75 8.45 14.02
N ASN A 98 -10.53 7.29 14.64
CA ASN A 98 -11.09 6.01 14.19
C ASN A 98 -12.41 5.63 14.87
N LEU A 99 -12.76 6.23 16.02
CA LEU A 99 -13.94 5.87 16.80
C LEU A 99 -15.26 5.99 16.02
N GLY A 100 -16.20 5.11 16.35
CA GLY A 100 -17.57 5.11 15.84
C GLY A 100 -17.85 3.98 14.86
N ALA A 101 -19.00 4.06 14.20
CA ALA A 101 -19.41 3.13 13.16
C ALA A 101 -19.12 3.72 11.77
N TRP A 102 -18.49 2.91 10.92
CA TRP A 102 -18.09 3.24 9.56
C TRP A 102 -18.79 2.29 8.60
N SER A 103 -19.80 2.76 7.89
CA SER A 103 -20.49 2.00 6.85
C SER A 103 -19.78 2.22 5.52
N GLY A 104 -19.51 1.16 4.77
CA GLY A 104 -18.74 1.26 3.55
C GLY A 104 -18.81 0.04 2.65
N GLN A 105 -17.91 0.03 1.68
CA GLN A 105 -17.69 -1.08 0.76
C GLN A 105 -16.21 -1.45 0.74
N PHE A 106 -15.95 -2.74 0.85
CA PHE A 106 -14.69 -3.34 0.46
C PHE A 106 -14.68 -3.59 -1.05
N LEU A 107 -13.58 -3.20 -1.69
CA LEU A 107 -13.34 -3.30 -3.11
C LEU A 107 -12.04 -4.05 -3.32
N GLN A 108 -12.10 -5.16 -4.05
CA GLN A 108 -10.91 -5.87 -4.47
C GLN A 108 -10.62 -5.54 -5.93
N PHE A 109 -9.38 -5.17 -6.23
CA PHE A 109 -8.87 -5.02 -7.58
C PHE A 109 -7.68 -5.94 -7.81
N ASP A 110 -7.50 -6.33 -9.07
CA ASP A 110 -6.24 -6.90 -9.52
C ASP A 110 -5.16 -5.82 -9.74
N ALA A 111 -3.95 -6.25 -10.09
CA ALA A 111 -2.82 -5.34 -10.34
C ALA A 111 -3.00 -4.42 -11.56
N SER A 112 -4.02 -4.65 -12.40
CA SER A 112 -4.35 -3.80 -13.55
C SER A 112 -5.43 -2.77 -13.24
N GLY A 113 -6.11 -2.89 -12.10
CA GLY A 113 -7.20 -2.01 -11.69
C GLY A 113 -8.59 -2.52 -12.06
N THR A 114 -8.71 -3.77 -12.47
CA THR A 114 -10.01 -4.43 -12.71
C THR A 114 -10.62 -4.81 -11.38
N ILE A 115 -11.89 -4.45 -11.16
CA ILE A 115 -12.65 -4.83 -9.97
C ILE A 115 -12.97 -6.32 -10.04
N LEU A 116 -12.61 -7.04 -8.98
CA LEU A 116 -12.91 -8.46 -8.80
C LEU A 116 -14.12 -8.66 -7.88
N GLN A 117 -14.17 -7.94 -6.76
CA GLN A 117 -15.21 -8.09 -5.74
C GLN A 117 -15.64 -6.75 -5.15
N ARG A 118 -16.92 -6.66 -4.78
CA ARG A 118 -17.52 -5.53 -4.06
C ARG A 118 -18.36 -6.07 -2.91
N ILE A 119 -17.95 -5.81 -1.69
CA ILE A 119 -18.54 -6.43 -0.49
C ILE A 119 -18.94 -5.31 0.48
N PRO A 120 -20.22 -5.16 0.82
CA PRO A 120 -20.64 -4.21 1.86
C PRO A 120 -20.09 -4.58 3.23
N THR A 121 -19.59 -3.57 3.95
CA THR A 121 -18.96 -3.75 5.26
C THR A 121 -19.37 -2.66 6.24
N VAL A 122 -19.41 -2.98 7.53
CA VAL A 122 -19.54 -2.00 8.61
C VAL A 122 -18.41 -2.23 9.61
N LEU A 123 -17.55 -1.24 9.82
CA LEU A 123 -16.50 -1.29 10.84
C LEU A 123 -16.96 -0.51 12.08
N ARG A 124 -16.99 -1.16 13.23
CA ARG A 124 -17.27 -0.52 14.53
C ARG A 124 -15.99 -0.44 15.33
N ALA A 125 -15.61 0.77 15.73
CA ALA A 125 -14.39 1.02 16.47
C ALA A 125 -14.71 1.69 17.81
N ASN A 126 -14.18 1.08 18.88
CA ASN A 126 -14.34 1.53 20.25
C ASN A 126 -12.96 1.60 20.92
N THR A 127 -12.84 2.33 22.02
CA THR A 127 -11.62 2.41 22.82
C THR A 127 -11.83 1.85 24.21
N TYR A 128 -10.75 1.38 24.83
CA TYR A 128 -10.67 1.14 26.26
C TYR A 128 -9.32 1.64 26.79
N GLY A 129 -9.19 1.72 28.11
CA GLY A 129 -7.99 2.26 28.75
C GLY A 129 -7.92 3.79 28.68
N LYS A 130 -6.83 4.36 29.21
CA LYS A 130 -6.53 5.80 29.21
C LYS A 130 -5.03 6.02 29.15
N GLY A 131 -4.59 7.13 28.56
CA GLY A 131 -3.18 7.42 28.39
C GLY A 131 -2.42 6.38 27.58
N THR A 132 -1.32 5.88 28.11
CA THR A 132 -0.48 4.88 27.44
C THR A 132 -1.15 3.52 27.30
N ASP A 133 -2.22 3.28 28.07
CA ASP A 133 -3.00 2.04 28.03
C ASP A 133 -4.20 2.15 27.09
N VAL A 134 -4.33 3.25 26.32
CA VAL A 134 -5.37 3.37 25.30
C VAL A 134 -5.17 2.29 24.25
N ALA A 135 -6.26 1.59 23.96
CA ALA A 135 -6.32 0.58 22.94
C ALA A 135 -7.59 0.76 22.13
N LEU A 136 -7.45 0.67 20.81
CA LEU A 136 -8.50 0.70 19.82
C LEU A 136 -8.89 -0.74 19.49
N LEU A 137 -10.17 -1.05 19.73
CA LEU A 137 -10.81 -2.32 19.40
C LEU A 137 -11.73 -2.10 18.20
N GLN A 138 -11.62 -2.97 17.19
CA GLN A 138 -12.40 -2.83 15.97
C GLN A 138 -13.04 -4.16 15.59
N THR A 139 -14.33 -4.12 15.27
CA THR A 139 -15.07 -5.26 14.72
C THR A 139 -15.55 -4.89 13.32
N LEU A 140 -15.17 -5.70 12.33
CA LEU A 140 -15.62 -5.58 10.96
C LEU A 140 -16.77 -6.56 10.73
N ASN A 141 -17.95 -6.01 10.49
CA ASN A 141 -19.12 -6.76 10.03
C ASN A 141 -19.07 -6.85 8.50
N ILE A 142 -19.14 -8.06 7.95
CA ILE A 142 -19.03 -8.37 6.52
C ILE A 142 -20.36 -8.92 6.04
N LYS A 143 -20.97 -8.29 5.02
CA LYS A 143 -22.25 -8.77 4.48
C LYS A 143 -22.00 -10.07 3.70
N GLN A 144 -22.68 -11.14 4.09
CA GLN A 144 -22.60 -12.43 3.40
C GLN A 144 -23.50 -12.45 2.15
N PRO A 145 -23.14 -13.25 1.13
CA PRO A 145 -24.03 -13.50 -0.01
C PRO A 145 -25.31 -14.20 0.46
N ARG A 146 -26.39 -14.10 -0.33
CA ARG A 146 -27.59 -14.88 -0.05
C ARG A 146 -27.33 -16.35 -0.35
N ALA A 147 -27.49 -17.22 0.64
CA ALA A 147 -27.37 -18.67 0.45
C ALA A 147 -28.36 -19.17 -0.62
N GLN A 148 -27.87 -20.00 -1.56
CA GLN A 148 -28.69 -20.52 -2.66
C GLN A 148 -29.80 -21.47 -2.21
N THR A 149 -29.72 -21.95 -0.96
CA THR A 149 -30.59 -23.00 -0.39
C THR A 149 -31.69 -22.47 0.53
N ARG A 150 -31.84 -21.15 0.74
CA ARG A 150 -32.88 -20.62 1.65
C ARG A 150 -34.28 -20.98 1.16
N THR A 151 -35.03 -21.66 2.03
CA THR A 151 -36.44 -21.99 1.84
C THR A 151 -37.30 -20.73 1.75
N LEU A 152 -38.32 -20.73 0.88
CA LEU A 152 -39.31 -19.66 0.79
C LEU A 152 -39.97 -19.44 2.16
N GLY A 153 -39.69 -18.30 2.81
CA GLY A 153 -40.28 -17.89 4.09
C GLY A 153 -39.30 -17.45 5.18
N GLU A 154 -37.99 -17.56 4.97
CA GLU A 154 -37.00 -17.04 5.92
C GLU A 154 -36.83 -15.51 5.84
N SER A 155 -36.53 -14.89 6.99
CA SER A 155 -36.34 -13.43 7.15
C SER A 155 -35.48 -12.82 6.05
N GLU A 156 -35.96 -11.69 5.49
CA GLU A 156 -35.26 -10.87 4.49
C GLU A 156 -34.03 -10.12 5.04
N GLU A 157 -33.77 -10.22 6.35
CA GLU A 157 -32.63 -9.54 6.96
C GLU A 157 -31.28 -10.05 6.41
N PRO A 158 -30.36 -9.14 6.05
CA PRO A 158 -29.04 -9.51 5.56
C PRO A 158 -28.24 -10.20 6.66
N MET A 159 -27.58 -11.31 6.32
CA MET A 159 -26.66 -11.99 7.21
C MET A 159 -25.29 -11.29 7.20
N TRP A 160 -24.69 -11.14 8.38
CA TRP A 160 -23.40 -10.50 8.57
C TRP A 160 -22.47 -11.42 9.36
N ALA A 161 -21.24 -11.56 8.87
CA ALA A 161 -20.16 -12.23 9.59
C ALA A 161 -19.33 -11.20 10.36
N ASP A 162 -18.98 -11.53 11.60
CA ASP A 162 -18.16 -10.67 12.45
C ASP A 162 -16.70 -11.10 12.42
N TYR A 163 -15.82 -10.15 12.11
CA TYR A 163 -14.37 -10.32 12.23
C TYR A 163 -13.80 -9.31 13.21
N LYS A 164 -13.16 -9.79 14.28
CA LYS A 164 -12.48 -8.94 15.27
C LYS A 164 -11.06 -8.67 14.80
N LEU A 165 -10.71 -7.40 14.61
CA LEU A 165 -9.36 -7.00 14.27
C LEU A 165 -8.45 -7.10 15.49
N ASP A 166 -7.16 -7.26 15.22
CA ASP A 166 -6.13 -7.18 16.25
C ASP A 166 -6.19 -5.83 16.97
N GLU A 167 -6.01 -5.88 18.28
CA GLU A 167 -5.99 -4.70 19.13
C GLU A 167 -4.87 -3.74 18.73
N THR A 168 -5.24 -2.47 18.58
CA THR A 168 -4.30 -1.41 18.24
C THR A 168 -4.01 -0.55 19.47
N ASN A 169 -2.82 -0.69 20.05
CA ASN A 169 -2.33 0.02 21.23
C ASN A 169 -0.91 0.54 20.96
N LEU A 170 -0.31 1.29 21.88
CA LEU A 170 1.01 1.92 21.69
C LEU A 170 2.09 0.92 21.23
N PHE A 171 2.10 -0.28 21.80
CA PHE A 171 3.06 -1.31 21.43
C PHE A 171 2.85 -1.80 20.00
N THR A 172 1.61 -2.11 19.61
CA THR A 172 1.33 -2.65 18.28
C THR A 172 1.56 -1.62 17.18
N VAL A 173 1.16 -0.36 17.38
CA VAL A 173 1.37 0.72 16.40
C VAL A 173 2.84 1.03 16.16
N GLU A 174 3.68 0.99 17.20
CA GLU A 174 5.10 1.30 17.08
C GLU A 174 5.91 0.10 16.58
N ARG A 175 5.70 -1.08 17.17
CA ARG A 175 6.58 -2.24 16.96
C ARG A 175 6.14 -3.14 15.83
N ARG A 176 4.84 -3.21 15.53
CA ARG A 176 4.30 -4.13 14.52
C ARG A 176 3.84 -3.39 13.27
N GLN A 177 3.03 -2.34 13.44
CA GLN A 177 2.43 -1.63 12.33
C GLN A 177 3.28 -0.48 11.80
N GLN A 178 4.29 -0.07 12.57
CA GLN A 178 5.26 0.96 12.19
C GLN A 178 4.56 2.24 11.71
N ILE A 179 3.56 2.75 12.42
CA ILE A 179 2.66 3.81 11.93
C ILE A 179 3.38 5.05 11.33
N GLY A 180 2.78 5.68 10.33
CA GLY A 180 3.07 7.07 9.97
C GLY A 180 1.80 7.89 10.09
N TYR A 181 1.74 8.80 11.07
CA TYR A 181 0.51 9.50 11.45
C TYR A 181 0.60 11.03 11.26
N PHE A 182 -0.47 11.59 10.72
CA PHE A 182 -0.68 13.02 10.46
C PHE A 182 -1.98 13.45 11.14
N PRO A 183 -1.93 13.88 12.41
CA PRO A 183 -3.13 14.18 13.18
C PRO A 183 -3.90 15.37 12.62
N GLY A 184 -3.21 16.47 12.32
CA GLY A 184 -3.84 17.69 11.79
C GLY A 184 -4.48 17.47 10.42
N GLU A 185 -3.88 16.64 9.58
CA GLU A 185 -4.31 16.37 8.21
C GLU A 185 -5.18 15.12 8.07
N LYS A 186 -5.46 14.43 9.20
CA LYS A 186 -6.32 13.23 9.30
C LYS A 186 -5.89 12.14 8.31
N ALA A 187 -4.64 11.72 8.40
CA ALA A 187 -4.08 10.71 7.49
C ALA A 187 -3.14 9.78 8.23
N TYR A 188 -3.08 8.51 7.80
CA TYR A 188 -2.14 7.54 8.37
C TYR A 188 -1.70 6.45 7.40
N CYS A 189 -0.62 5.76 7.73
CA CYS A 189 -0.19 4.52 7.09
C CYS A 189 0.17 3.47 8.13
N LEU A 190 -0.15 2.20 7.86
CA LEU A 190 0.15 1.05 8.71
C LEU A 190 0.72 -0.10 7.88
N ILE A 191 1.53 -0.94 8.51
CA ILE A 191 1.94 -2.25 7.99
C ILE A 191 1.16 -3.34 8.68
N HIS A 192 0.73 -4.34 7.92
CA HIS A 192 0.11 -5.55 8.45
C HIS A 192 1.06 -6.72 8.26
N GLN A 193 1.11 -7.62 9.25
CA GLN A 193 1.98 -8.80 9.19
C GLN A 193 1.45 -9.86 8.22
N THR A 194 0.13 -9.92 8.07
CA THR A 194 -0.57 -10.86 7.19
C THR A 194 -1.67 -10.13 6.43
N ALA A 195 -2.25 -10.80 5.42
CA ALA A 195 -3.44 -10.32 4.71
C ALA A 195 -4.73 -11.02 5.21
N GLU A 196 -4.70 -11.60 6.41
CA GLU A 196 -5.77 -12.48 6.92
C GLU A 196 -7.12 -11.77 7.02
N MET A 197 -7.14 -10.52 7.50
CA MET A 197 -8.36 -9.72 7.53
C MET A 197 -8.98 -9.58 6.13
N LEU A 198 -8.17 -9.36 5.09
CA LEU A 198 -8.64 -9.25 3.71
C LEU A 198 -9.13 -10.60 3.17
N GLU A 199 -8.45 -11.69 3.52
CA GLU A 199 -8.89 -13.06 3.20
C GLU A 199 -10.26 -13.37 3.83
N LYS A 200 -10.47 -13.04 5.11
CA LYS A 200 -11.73 -13.26 5.81
C LYS A 200 -12.88 -12.43 5.23
N VAL A 201 -12.61 -11.18 4.82
CA VAL A 201 -13.60 -10.36 4.10
C VAL A 201 -14.02 -11.02 2.79
N LEU A 202 -13.07 -11.55 2.03
CA LEU A 202 -13.32 -12.21 0.75
C LEU A 202 -14.10 -13.52 0.94
N ARG A 203 -13.66 -14.40 1.85
CA ARG A 203 -14.34 -15.65 2.14
C ARG A 203 -15.77 -15.43 2.62
N ALA A 204 -15.96 -14.63 3.66
CA ALA A 204 -17.29 -14.37 4.20
C ALA A 204 -18.19 -13.62 3.20
N GLY A 205 -17.66 -12.64 2.47
CA GLY A 205 -18.47 -11.80 1.59
C GLY A 205 -18.76 -12.37 0.21
N VAL A 206 -18.02 -13.40 -0.24
CA VAL A 206 -18.21 -14.04 -1.54
C VAL A 206 -18.73 -15.47 -1.42
N LEU A 207 -18.21 -16.25 -0.47
CA LEU A 207 -18.56 -17.65 -0.27
C LEU A 207 -19.66 -17.80 0.78
N GLY A 208 -19.59 -17.01 1.87
CA GLY A 208 -20.58 -17.05 2.93
C GLY A 208 -20.63 -18.40 3.63
N ASP A 209 -21.83 -18.95 3.80
CA ASP A 209 -22.04 -20.26 4.45
C ASP A 209 -21.57 -21.45 3.60
N ASP A 210 -21.31 -21.22 2.30
CA ASP A 210 -20.79 -22.23 1.38
C ASP A 210 -19.24 -22.33 1.43
N ASP A 211 -18.56 -21.57 2.30
CA ASP A 211 -17.10 -21.65 2.49
C ASP A 211 -16.71 -22.97 3.17
N ASP A 212 -15.93 -23.78 2.46
CA ASP A 212 -15.20 -24.89 3.06
C ASP A 212 -13.88 -24.34 3.63
N GLU A 213 -13.81 -24.18 4.96
CA GLU A 213 -12.63 -23.62 5.63
C GLU A 213 -11.35 -24.44 5.39
N ASP A 214 -11.50 -25.74 5.05
CA ASP A 214 -10.38 -26.61 4.70
C ASP A 214 -9.92 -26.43 3.24
N GLU A 215 -10.74 -25.79 2.39
CA GLU A 215 -10.39 -25.50 1.00
C GLU A 215 -9.43 -24.29 0.92
N GLU A 216 -8.19 -24.58 0.53
CA GLU A 216 -7.14 -23.56 0.42
C GLU A 216 -7.35 -22.58 -0.74
N TYR A 217 -7.94 -23.05 -1.86
CA TYR A 217 -8.12 -22.27 -3.08
C TYR A 217 -9.54 -22.42 -3.65
N PRO A 218 -10.55 -21.82 -2.99
CA PRO A 218 -11.92 -21.85 -3.48
C PRO A 218 -12.04 -21.28 -4.89
N LEU A 219 -12.88 -21.91 -5.71
CA LEU A 219 -13.07 -21.52 -7.10
C LEU A 219 -13.77 -20.15 -7.22
N GLY A 220 -13.35 -19.35 -8.19
CA GLY A 220 -14.03 -18.08 -8.51
C GLY A 220 -13.68 -16.89 -7.62
N ILE A 221 -12.78 -17.05 -6.66
CA ILE A 221 -12.29 -15.98 -5.79
C ILE A 221 -10.77 -15.88 -5.82
N LYS A 222 -10.26 -14.64 -5.86
CA LYS A 222 -8.83 -14.38 -5.74
C LYS A 222 -8.49 -14.08 -4.29
N LEU A 223 -7.87 -15.00 -3.57
CA LEU A 223 -7.40 -14.73 -2.20
C LEU A 223 -5.98 -14.13 -2.22
N PRO A 224 -5.64 -13.25 -1.26
CA PRO A 224 -4.26 -12.81 -1.09
C PRO A 224 -3.37 -13.99 -0.68
N SER A 225 -2.07 -13.89 -1.00
CA SER A 225 -1.11 -14.92 -0.59
C SER A 225 -1.04 -15.06 0.95
N ARG A 226 -0.96 -16.29 1.47
CA ARG A 226 -0.82 -16.58 2.92
C ARG A 226 0.43 -15.97 3.57
N ARG A 227 1.49 -15.76 2.78
CA ARG A 227 2.76 -15.16 3.21
C ARG A 227 3.15 -14.04 2.26
N PRO A 228 2.41 -12.92 2.28
CA PRO A 228 2.70 -11.80 1.39
C PRO A 228 4.08 -11.22 1.73
N ALA A 229 4.79 -10.69 0.74
CA ALA A 229 6.05 -9.99 1.01
C ALA A 229 5.81 -8.68 1.77
N LEU A 230 4.65 -8.05 1.57
CA LEU A 230 4.24 -6.82 2.23
C LEU A 230 2.72 -6.68 2.18
N VAL A 231 2.14 -6.15 3.26
CA VAL A 231 0.78 -5.60 3.31
C VAL A 231 0.85 -4.20 3.90
N SER A 232 0.61 -3.18 3.08
CA SER A 232 0.69 -1.78 3.50
C SER A 232 -0.67 -1.10 3.34
N GLU A 233 -1.20 -0.58 4.43
CA GLU A 233 -2.42 0.23 4.48
C GLU A 233 -2.06 1.73 4.43
N SER A 234 -2.85 2.51 3.71
CA SER A 234 -2.78 3.97 3.67
C SER A 234 -4.20 4.53 3.75
N CYS A 235 -4.44 5.44 4.68
CA CYS A 235 -5.74 6.00 4.96
C CYS A 235 -5.75 7.52 4.79
N LEU A 236 -6.67 8.02 3.96
CA LEU A 236 -7.00 9.43 3.82
C LEU A 236 -8.46 9.65 4.24
N TYR A 237 -8.69 10.58 5.17
CA TYR A 237 -10.03 11.05 5.53
C TYR A 237 -10.42 12.25 4.70
N SER A 238 -11.68 12.41 4.30
CA SER A 238 -12.19 13.67 3.75
C SER A 238 -11.93 14.86 4.68
N GLU A 239 -11.98 16.08 4.16
CA GLU A 239 -11.70 17.30 4.93
C GLU A 239 -12.58 17.41 6.18
N ASP A 240 -13.87 17.07 6.05
CA ASP A 240 -14.85 17.00 7.15
C ASP A 240 -14.60 15.86 8.16
N GLY A 241 -13.76 14.86 7.83
CA GLY A 241 -13.49 13.68 8.65
C GLY A 241 -14.62 12.65 8.68
N LEU A 242 -15.66 12.80 7.85
CA LEU A 242 -16.84 11.91 7.84
C LEU A 242 -16.74 10.79 6.80
N ARG A 243 -15.79 10.87 5.87
CA ARG A 243 -15.48 9.80 4.92
C ARG A 243 -14.01 9.46 5.01
N ARG A 244 -13.66 8.24 4.63
CA ARG A 244 -12.26 7.84 4.48
C ARG A 244 -12.12 6.75 3.44
N VAL A 245 -10.93 6.68 2.87
CA VAL A 245 -10.51 5.59 2.01
C VAL A 245 -9.27 4.95 2.64
N ARG A 246 -9.36 3.65 2.93
CA ARG A 246 -8.24 2.83 3.40
C ARG A 246 -7.81 1.92 2.26
N ALA A 247 -6.69 2.23 1.64
CA ALA A 247 -6.13 1.50 0.52
C ALA A 247 -4.99 0.58 0.95
N PHE A 248 -4.96 -0.62 0.40
CA PHE A 248 -4.03 -1.69 0.73
C PHE A 248 -3.22 -2.09 -0.50
N HIS A 249 -1.90 -2.05 -0.36
CA HIS A 249 -0.97 -2.71 -1.26
C HIS A 249 -0.68 -4.10 -0.71
N VAL A 250 -1.03 -5.16 -1.44
CA VAL A 250 -0.72 -6.55 -1.07
C VAL A 250 0.22 -7.13 -2.12
N LEU A 251 1.42 -7.53 -1.70
CA LEU A 251 2.41 -8.14 -2.58
C LEU A 251 2.42 -9.66 -2.43
N ASP A 252 2.64 -10.36 -3.55
CA ASP A 252 2.96 -11.78 -3.54
C ASP A 252 4.31 -12.03 -2.82
N PRO A 253 4.65 -13.30 -2.48
CA PRO A 253 5.93 -13.62 -1.83
C PRO A 253 7.18 -13.24 -2.63
N ARG A 254 7.04 -12.91 -3.93
CA ARG A 254 8.14 -12.47 -4.81
C ARG A 254 8.26 -10.94 -4.84
N GLY A 255 7.40 -10.22 -4.11
CA GLY A 255 7.38 -8.77 -4.07
C GLY A 255 6.76 -8.12 -5.30
N LEU A 256 5.83 -8.80 -5.98
CA LEU A 256 5.02 -8.26 -7.07
C LEU A 256 3.65 -7.84 -6.53
N LEU A 257 3.08 -6.75 -7.04
CA LEU A 257 1.72 -6.35 -6.67
C LEU A 257 0.72 -7.44 -7.09
N ASP A 258 0.00 -7.98 -6.11
CA ASP A 258 -0.92 -9.10 -6.30
C ASP A 258 -2.37 -8.64 -6.21
N VAL A 259 -2.71 -8.00 -5.10
CA VAL A 259 -4.06 -7.51 -4.80
C VAL A 259 -3.96 -6.04 -4.37
N ILE A 260 -4.88 -5.23 -4.89
CA ILE A 260 -5.18 -3.93 -4.33
C ILE A 260 -6.54 -4.05 -3.64
N ALA A 261 -6.62 -3.65 -2.38
CA ALA A 261 -7.90 -3.60 -1.67
C ALA A 261 -8.18 -2.18 -1.19
N CYS A 262 -9.44 -1.74 -1.30
CA CYS A 262 -9.87 -0.44 -0.81
C CYS A 262 -11.12 -0.60 0.05
N PHE A 263 -11.12 -0.03 1.25
CA PHE A 263 -12.33 0.26 1.98
C PHE A 263 -12.71 1.71 1.75
N VAL A 264 -13.90 1.94 1.20
CA VAL A 264 -14.48 3.27 1.03
C VAL A 264 -15.60 3.41 2.05
N GLU A 265 -15.39 4.26 3.05
CA GLU A 265 -16.16 4.26 4.29
C GLU A 265 -16.71 5.65 4.60
N LYS A 266 -17.91 5.70 5.18
CA LYS A 266 -18.54 6.90 5.72
C LYS A 266 -18.97 6.65 7.17
N LYS A 267 -18.69 7.62 8.03
CA LYS A 267 -19.12 7.60 9.43
C LYS A 267 -20.65 7.66 9.50
N VAL A 268 -21.26 6.78 10.28
CA VAL A 268 -22.71 6.67 10.44
C VAL A 268 -23.10 6.74 11.91
N ASP A 269 -24.19 7.48 12.18
CA ASP A 269 -24.76 7.61 13.52
C ASP A 269 -25.86 6.55 13.78
N GLY A 270 -25.71 5.35 13.19
CA GLY A 270 -26.62 4.23 13.38
C GLY A 270 -27.65 3.98 12.27
N THR A 271 -27.62 4.75 11.18
CA THR A 271 -28.43 4.48 9.97
C THR A 271 -27.58 3.85 8.87
N PHE A 272 -28.02 2.69 8.37
CA PHE A 272 -27.40 2.01 7.23
C PHE A 272 -27.56 2.88 5.98
N LEU A 273 -26.45 3.12 5.28
CA LEU A 273 -26.48 3.86 4.02
C LEU A 273 -26.78 2.92 2.85
N GLU A 274 -27.57 3.43 1.91
CA GLU A 274 -27.83 2.82 0.61
C GLU A 274 -26.53 2.58 -0.18
N GLU A 275 -26.58 1.63 -1.11
CA GLU A 275 -25.47 1.30 -2.01
C GLU A 275 -24.99 2.57 -2.73
N ASN A 276 -23.84 3.07 -2.27
CA ASN A 276 -23.33 4.34 -2.73
C ASN A 276 -22.57 4.10 -4.04
N ASP A 277 -23.02 4.75 -5.11
CA ASP A 277 -22.54 4.64 -6.50
C ASP A 277 -21.17 5.31 -6.70
N LEU A 278 -20.28 5.21 -5.71
CA LEU A 278 -19.03 5.98 -5.55
C LEU A 278 -17.95 5.67 -6.61
N LEU A 279 -18.23 4.83 -7.61
CA LEU A 279 -17.22 4.25 -8.50
C LEU A 279 -17.69 4.13 -9.96
N GLN A 280 -18.39 5.13 -10.49
CA GLN A 280 -18.75 5.20 -11.90
C GLN A 280 -17.93 6.25 -12.65
N ASP A 281 -16.63 6.01 -12.82
CA ASP A 281 -15.78 6.83 -13.70
C ASP A 281 -15.13 5.96 -14.77
N ASP A 282 -15.21 6.35 -16.05
CA ASP A 282 -14.48 5.69 -17.15
C ASP A 282 -12.96 5.89 -16.97
N VAL A 283 -12.14 4.97 -17.47
CA VAL A 283 -10.67 5.07 -17.42
C VAL A 283 -10.18 6.32 -18.13
N THR A 284 -10.83 6.73 -19.22
CA THR A 284 -10.52 7.98 -19.93
C THR A 284 -10.66 9.18 -19.00
N ASP A 285 -11.76 9.23 -18.24
CA ASP A 285 -12.03 10.30 -17.27
C ASP A 285 -10.98 10.34 -16.16
N ARG A 286 -10.48 9.16 -15.73
CA ARG A 286 -9.43 9.06 -14.68
C ARG A 286 -8.10 9.66 -15.13
N VAL A 287 -7.71 9.44 -16.38
CA VAL A 287 -6.44 9.98 -16.93
C VAL A 287 -6.54 11.49 -17.11
N GLU A 288 -7.62 11.95 -17.76
CA GLU A 288 -7.85 13.37 -18.02
C GLU A 288 -7.97 14.18 -16.72
N ALA A 289 -8.56 13.59 -15.67
CA ALA A 289 -8.60 14.19 -14.34
C ALA A 289 -7.19 14.52 -13.80
N LEU A 290 -6.19 13.67 -14.06
CA LEU A 290 -4.81 13.83 -13.57
C LEU A 290 -3.94 14.76 -14.41
N LEU A 291 -4.19 14.87 -15.72
CA LEU A 291 -3.36 15.68 -16.64
C LEU A 291 -3.29 17.15 -16.23
N GLY A 292 -2.17 17.81 -16.52
CA GLY A 292 -1.93 19.21 -16.18
C GLY A 292 -1.09 19.39 -14.90
N ARG A 293 -1.07 20.63 -14.39
CA ARG A 293 -0.20 21.06 -13.29
C ARG A 293 -0.95 21.06 -11.96
N TRP A 294 -0.28 20.55 -10.94
CA TRP A 294 -0.73 20.48 -9.56
C TRP A 294 0.28 21.20 -8.68
N GLU A 295 -0.20 22.00 -7.75
CA GLU A 295 0.62 22.71 -6.77
C GLU A 295 0.11 22.40 -5.36
N GLY A 296 1.03 22.28 -4.42
CA GLY A 296 0.67 21.86 -3.08
C GLY A 296 1.80 21.94 -2.09
N HIS A 297 1.56 21.36 -0.91
CA HIS A 297 2.51 21.31 0.19
C HIS A 297 2.70 19.86 0.64
N ALA A 298 3.95 19.47 0.91
CA ALA A 298 4.31 18.14 1.36
C ALA A 298 4.95 18.18 2.75
N VAL A 299 4.53 17.26 3.62
CA VAL A 299 5.09 17.06 4.96
C VAL A 299 5.56 15.62 5.07
N THR A 300 6.82 15.42 5.44
CA THR A 300 7.42 14.10 5.66
C THR A 300 7.69 13.89 7.13
N ARG A 301 7.13 12.80 7.66
CA ARG A 301 7.30 12.38 9.05
C ARG A 301 8.04 11.06 9.11
N ARG A 302 8.91 10.92 10.11
CA ARG A 302 9.55 9.64 10.41
C ARG A 302 8.48 8.61 10.82
N THR A 303 8.73 7.35 10.54
CA THR A 303 7.94 6.24 11.09
C THR A 303 7.93 6.28 12.63
N GLY A 304 6.76 6.05 13.24
CA GLY A 304 6.52 6.06 14.69
C GLY A 304 5.27 6.86 15.06
N MET A 305 4.75 6.66 16.28
CA MET A 305 3.55 7.38 16.77
C MET A 305 3.78 8.88 16.87
N TYR A 306 4.87 9.29 17.53
CA TYR A 306 5.29 10.68 17.58
C TYR A 306 5.56 11.23 16.16
N GLY A 307 6.25 10.43 15.34
CA GLY A 307 6.44 10.71 13.92
C GLY A 307 7.04 12.08 13.62
N ALA A 308 8.23 12.37 14.16
CA ALA A 308 8.90 13.66 13.98
C ALA A 308 8.91 14.13 12.52
N THR A 309 8.57 15.41 12.28
CA THR A 309 8.69 16.04 10.96
C THR A 309 10.18 16.14 10.60
N ILE A 310 10.54 15.56 9.46
CA ILE A 310 11.93 15.53 8.98
C ILE A 310 12.15 16.36 7.71
N ALA A 311 11.07 16.69 6.98
CA ALA A 311 11.11 17.60 5.84
C ALA A 311 9.71 18.14 5.55
N GLU A 312 9.64 19.39 5.11
CA GLU A 312 8.42 20.00 4.60
C GLU A 312 8.76 20.98 3.48
N GLY A 313 7.79 21.27 2.62
CA GLY A 313 7.96 22.28 1.58
C GLY A 313 6.94 22.18 0.46
N ASP A 314 6.95 23.20 -0.38
CA ASP A 314 6.04 23.30 -1.51
C ASP A 314 6.46 22.34 -2.63
N VAL A 315 5.46 21.83 -3.32
CA VAL A 315 5.64 20.88 -4.41
C VAL A 315 4.83 21.29 -5.63
N THR A 316 5.35 20.89 -6.79
CA THR A 316 4.65 20.97 -8.06
C THR A 316 4.72 19.61 -8.73
N VAL A 317 3.59 19.14 -9.26
CA VAL A 317 3.52 17.92 -10.08
C VAL A 317 2.83 18.24 -11.40
N SER A 318 3.48 17.98 -12.54
CA SER A 318 2.82 18.02 -13.85
C SER A 318 2.68 16.63 -14.44
N TYR A 319 1.55 16.39 -15.11
CA TYR A 319 1.32 15.22 -15.95
C TYR A 319 1.06 15.69 -17.38
N ASP A 320 1.96 15.34 -18.30
CA ASP A 320 1.94 15.81 -19.67
C ASP A 320 1.87 14.62 -20.64
N LYS A 321 0.91 14.65 -21.55
CA LYS A 321 0.81 13.67 -22.64
C LYS A 321 1.71 14.10 -23.79
N MET A 322 2.58 13.21 -24.22
CA MET A 322 3.48 13.41 -25.35
C MET A 322 2.77 13.10 -26.68
N GLU A 323 3.31 13.62 -27.78
CA GLU A 323 2.79 13.37 -29.14
C GLU A 323 2.82 11.90 -29.54
N ASP A 324 3.78 11.13 -29.02
CA ASP A 324 3.92 9.68 -29.25
C ASP A 324 2.99 8.83 -28.37
N GLY A 325 2.09 9.47 -27.61
CA GLY A 325 1.13 8.81 -26.72
C GLY A 325 1.70 8.42 -25.35
N ARG A 326 2.97 8.72 -25.06
CA ARG A 326 3.58 8.52 -23.74
C ARG A 326 3.11 9.59 -22.75
N VAL A 327 3.31 9.33 -21.47
CA VAL A 327 3.02 10.30 -20.40
C VAL A 327 4.29 10.61 -19.61
N THR A 328 4.49 11.89 -19.35
CA THR A 328 5.53 12.40 -18.46
C THR A 328 4.90 12.83 -17.15
N GLN A 329 5.53 12.44 -16.05
CA GLN A 329 5.27 13.01 -14.74
C GLN A 329 6.51 13.79 -14.29
N GLU A 330 6.36 15.06 -13.95
CA GLU A 330 7.44 15.87 -13.39
C GLU A 330 7.08 16.34 -11.99
N PHE A 331 7.86 15.93 -11.00
CA PHE A 331 7.75 16.35 -9.60
C PHE A 331 8.87 17.31 -9.27
N THR A 332 8.54 18.46 -8.68
CA THR A 332 9.50 19.43 -8.15
C THR A 332 9.17 19.74 -6.70
N SER A 333 10.18 19.81 -5.83
CA SER A 333 10.03 20.29 -4.44
C SER A 333 11.01 21.42 -4.16
N THR A 334 10.54 22.45 -3.45
CA THR A 334 11.35 23.58 -2.98
C THR A 334 12.16 23.26 -1.72
N SER A 335 11.92 22.11 -1.09
CA SER A 335 12.64 21.69 0.12
C SER A 335 14.12 21.34 -0.18
N GLY A 336 15.00 21.69 0.75
CA GLY A 336 16.43 21.38 0.68
C GLY A 336 17.16 22.06 -0.49
N LYS A 337 17.78 21.26 -1.39
CA LYS A 337 18.54 21.75 -2.56
C LYS A 337 17.70 21.94 -3.82
N GLY A 338 16.39 21.81 -3.73
CA GLY A 338 15.51 21.70 -4.90
C GLY A 338 15.61 20.30 -5.50
N LEU A 339 14.55 19.52 -5.35
CA LEU A 339 14.44 18.19 -5.96
C LEU A 339 13.60 18.29 -7.23
N LYS A 340 14.10 17.72 -8.32
CA LYS A 340 13.36 17.57 -9.57
C LYS A 340 13.46 16.13 -10.05
N ILE A 341 12.32 15.46 -10.17
CA ILE A 341 12.18 14.09 -10.66
C ILE A 341 11.31 14.13 -11.90
N LYS A 342 11.79 13.51 -12.98
CA LYS A 342 11.03 13.35 -14.21
C LYS A 342 10.92 11.86 -14.53
N LEU A 343 9.69 11.37 -14.60
CA LEU A 343 9.37 10.01 -15.01
C LEU A 343 8.68 10.06 -16.37
N THR A 344 8.99 9.09 -17.22
CA THR A 344 8.30 8.90 -18.50
C THR A 344 7.84 7.46 -18.58
N GLY A 345 6.63 7.26 -19.09
CA GLY A 345 6.01 5.95 -19.14
C GLY A 345 4.97 5.84 -20.25
N THR A 346 4.39 4.65 -20.35
CA THR A 346 3.28 4.36 -21.26
C THR A 346 2.02 4.07 -20.46
N LEU A 347 0.89 4.56 -20.93
CA LEU A 347 -0.42 4.18 -20.41
C LEU A 347 -0.89 2.90 -21.12
N LYS A 348 -1.23 1.86 -20.36
CA LYS A 348 -1.85 0.62 -20.84
C LYS A 348 -3.11 0.35 -20.04
N GLY A 349 -4.28 0.59 -20.64
CA GLY A 349 -5.55 0.56 -19.90
C GLY A 349 -5.52 1.60 -18.77
N SER A 350 -5.72 1.14 -17.53
CA SER A 350 -5.66 1.93 -16.29
C SER A 350 -4.27 2.01 -15.65
N VAL A 351 -3.21 1.50 -16.29
CA VAL A 351 -1.87 1.44 -15.69
C VAL A 351 -0.89 2.35 -16.40
N PHE A 352 -0.33 3.32 -15.68
CA PHE A 352 0.91 3.99 -16.08
C PHE A 352 2.10 3.10 -15.72
N ALA A 353 2.82 2.62 -16.73
CA ALA A 353 4.07 1.90 -16.54
C ALA A 353 5.24 2.83 -16.87
N PHE A 354 6.02 3.22 -15.85
CA PHE A 354 7.17 4.10 -16.00
C PHE A 354 8.46 3.31 -16.28
N ASP A 355 9.33 3.85 -17.13
CA ASP A 355 10.58 3.21 -17.54
C ASP A 355 11.51 2.91 -16.34
N GLY A 356 11.36 3.65 -15.24
CA GLY A 356 12.11 3.49 -13.99
C GLY A 356 11.69 2.31 -13.11
N GLY A 357 10.78 1.44 -13.57
CA GLY A 357 10.34 0.28 -12.79
C GLY A 357 9.28 0.60 -11.73
N LEU A 358 8.56 1.71 -11.92
CA LEU A 358 7.40 2.12 -11.11
C LEU A 358 6.13 1.95 -11.95
N GLN A 359 5.02 1.63 -11.31
CA GLN A 359 3.71 1.61 -11.94
C GLN A 359 2.68 2.35 -11.09
N THR A 360 1.75 3.05 -11.74
CA THR A 360 0.58 3.66 -11.11
C THR A 360 -0.69 3.10 -11.73
N VAL A 361 -1.56 2.53 -10.89
CA VAL A 361 -2.86 1.98 -11.27
C VAL A 361 -3.93 3.00 -10.94
N LEU A 362 -4.75 3.37 -11.94
CA LEU A 362 -5.86 4.30 -11.83
C LEU A 362 -7.16 3.56 -11.54
N LEU A 363 -7.70 3.77 -10.35
CA LEU A 363 -8.92 3.15 -9.87
C LEU A 363 -10.09 4.15 -9.95
N PRO A 364 -11.35 3.68 -9.98
CA PRO A 364 -12.50 4.58 -9.94
C PRO A 364 -12.57 5.38 -8.62
N GLY A 365 -13.34 6.47 -8.61
CA GLY A 365 -13.52 7.30 -7.42
C GLY A 365 -12.34 8.22 -7.12
N GLY A 366 -11.56 8.58 -8.15
CA GLY A 366 -10.37 9.43 -8.01
C GLY A 366 -9.22 8.78 -7.25
N ILE A 367 -9.20 7.46 -7.13
CA ILE A 367 -8.15 6.72 -6.40
C ILE A 367 -7.02 6.33 -7.37
N SER A 368 -5.78 6.43 -6.91
CA SER A 368 -4.65 5.79 -7.59
C SER A 368 -3.66 5.18 -6.62
N ILE A 369 -3.00 4.13 -7.09
CA ILE A 369 -2.09 3.27 -6.32
C ILE A 369 -0.78 3.15 -7.10
N THR A 370 0.32 3.62 -6.53
CA THR A 370 1.64 3.53 -7.12
C THR A 370 2.51 2.55 -6.35
N SER A 371 3.21 1.69 -7.08
CA SER A 371 4.11 0.68 -6.50
C SER A 371 5.29 0.41 -7.43
N PRO A 372 6.41 -0.13 -6.92
CA PRO A 372 7.45 -0.70 -7.76
C PRO A 372 6.90 -1.91 -8.50
N ILE A 373 7.33 -2.13 -9.75
CA ILE A 373 6.95 -3.33 -10.51
C ILE A 373 7.48 -4.60 -9.81
N SER A 374 8.56 -4.49 -9.03
CA SER A 374 9.08 -5.60 -8.22
C SER A 374 9.93 -5.10 -7.06
N VAL A 375 9.44 -5.29 -5.84
CA VAL A 375 10.20 -5.01 -4.61
C VAL A 375 11.42 -5.92 -4.50
N GLY A 376 11.30 -7.20 -4.89
CA GLY A 376 12.43 -8.12 -4.90
C GLY A 376 13.60 -7.63 -5.75
N ARG A 377 13.34 -6.93 -6.86
CA ARG A 377 14.38 -6.27 -7.67
C ARG A 377 14.98 -5.05 -6.98
N SER A 378 14.17 -4.24 -6.30
CA SER A 378 14.67 -3.09 -5.55
C SER A 378 15.61 -3.53 -4.42
N VAL A 379 15.15 -4.46 -3.57
CA VAL A 379 15.95 -5.01 -2.45
C VAL A 379 17.19 -5.72 -2.98
N GLY A 380 17.06 -6.56 -4.01
CA GLY A 380 18.20 -7.27 -4.62
C GLY A 380 19.25 -6.35 -5.26
N ARG A 381 18.94 -5.06 -5.46
CA ARG A 381 19.84 -4.03 -5.97
C ARG A 381 20.24 -3.01 -4.89
N SER A 382 19.86 -3.25 -3.63
CA SER A 382 20.04 -2.29 -2.54
C SER A 382 19.49 -0.90 -2.89
N GLN A 383 18.30 -0.88 -3.50
CA GLN A 383 17.57 0.32 -3.84
C GLN A 383 16.36 0.44 -2.93
N SER A 384 16.20 1.61 -2.32
CA SER A 384 14.97 1.97 -1.63
C SER A 384 13.80 2.07 -2.60
N PHE A 385 12.60 2.07 -2.06
CA PHE A 385 11.39 2.12 -2.85
C PHE A 385 10.25 2.75 -2.05
N TYR A 386 9.14 3.02 -2.71
CA TYR A 386 7.97 3.57 -2.05
C TYR A 386 6.68 3.03 -2.64
N PHE A 387 5.62 3.10 -1.83
CA PHE A 387 4.25 2.97 -2.29
C PHE A 387 3.56 4.31 -2.19
N GLU A 388 2.57 4.55 -3.02
CA GLU A 388 1.77 5.76 -2.96
C GLU A 388 0.30 5.42 -3.05
N PHE A 389 -0.49 6.01 -2.17
CA PHE A 389 -1.93 6.08 -2.31
C PHE A 389 -2.34 7.53 -2.54
N SER A 390 -3.07 7.80 -3.61
CA SER A 390 -3.67 9.10 -3.86
C SER A 390 -5.19 9.01 -3.95
N TRP A 391 -5.85 10.02 -3.41
CA TRP A 391 -7.30 10.21 -3.52
C TRP A 391 -7.63 11.65 -3.92
N MET A 392 -8.30 11.79 -5.06
CA MET A 392 -8.92 13.03 -5.52
C MET A 392 -10.34 13.12 -4.95
N GLU A 393 -10.45 13.76 -3.78
CA GLU A 393 -11.73 13.91 -3.07
C GLU A 393 -12.76 14.75 -3.84
N SER A 394 -12.29 15.72 -4.63
CA SER A 394 -13.12 16.52 -5.53
C SER A 394 -12.29 16.96 -6.75
N PRO A 395 -12.93 17.29 -7.89
CA PRO A 395 -12.21 17.73 -9.08
C PRO A 395 -11.21 18.85 -8.76
N GLY A 396 -9.95 18.63 -9.11
CA GLY A 396 -8.88 19.59 -8.89
C GLY A 396 -8.36 19.69 -7.46
N LYS A 397 -8.78 18.82 -6.53
CA LYS A 397 -8.20 18.71 -5.18
C LYS A 397 -7.87 17.26 -4.87
N ARG A 398 -6.60 16.97 -4.55
CA ARG A 398 -6.18 15.61 -4.18
C ARG A 398 -5.20 15.60 -3.03
N ARG A 399 -5.12 14.45 -2.36
CA ARG A 399 -4.07 14.13 -1.40
C ARG A 399 -3.34 12.87 -1.81
N ARG A 400 -2.08 12.75 -1.39
CA ARG A 400 -1.17 11.64 -1.68
C ARG A 400 -0.42 11.25 -0.41
N LEU A 401 -0.43 9.97 -0.07
CA LEU A 401 0.40 9.39 0.97
C LEU A 401 1.47 8.52 0.34
N LEU A 402 2.72 8.89 0.54
CA LEU A 402 3.89 8.16 0.08
C LEU A 402 4.52 7.42 1.25
N ARG A 403 4.68 6.11 1.15
CA ARG A 403 5.27 5.26 2.18
C ARG A 403 6.66 4.79 1.76
N THR A 404 7.71 5.31 2.40
CA THR A 404 9.10 5.11 1.98
C THR A 404 9.75 3.97 2.73
N HIS A 405 10.38 3.07 1.99
CA HIS A 405 11.12 1.92 2.50
C HIS A 405 12.60 2.08 2.17
N ASP A 406 13.48 1.64 3.07
CA ASP A 406 14.91 1.60 2.82
C ASP A 406 15.32 0.44 1.90
N THR A 407 16.63 0.20 1.79
CA THR A 407 17.21 -0.82 0.91
C THR A 407 16.94 -2.25 1.37
N ASP A 408 16.59 -2.43 2.64
CA ASP A 408 16.30 -3.72 3.27
C ASP A 408 14.79 -3.99 3.35
N GLY A 409 13.98 -3.02 2.92
CA GLY A 409 12.52 -3.08 2.93
C GLY A 409 11.88 -2.68 4.26
N LEU A 410 12.63 -2.00 5.16
CA LEU A 410 12.07 -1.43 6.38
C LEU A 410 11.45 -0.07 6.11
N VAL A 411 10.35 0.24 6.80
CA VAL A 411 9.66 1.52 6.60
C VAL A 411 10.35 2.63 7.38
N VAL A 412 10.76 3.70 6.69
CA VAL A 412 11.54 4.78 7.31
C VAL A 412 10.76 6.08 7.48
N SER A 413 9.80 6.35 6.59
CA SER A 413 8.99 7.58 6.65
C SER A 413 7.69 7.47 5.88
N THR A 414 6.78 8.41 6.17
CA THR A 414 5.61 8.71 5.34
C THR A 414 5.64 10.17 4.93
N THR A 415 5.30 10.45 3.68
CA THR A 415 5.10 11.80 3.16
C THR A 415 3.63 12.00 2.81
N LEU A 416 2.98 12.98 3.42
CA LEU A 416 1.66 13.45 3.00
C LEU A 416 1.83 14.65 2.06
N THR A 417 1.07 14.67 0.97
CA THR A 417 1.02 15.82 0.07
C THR A 417 -0.44 16.22 -0.18
N THR A 418 -0.73 17.50 -0.05
CA THR A 418 -2.05 18.09 -0.35
C THR A 418 -1.91 19.06 -1.51
N GLU A 419 -2.65 18.81 -2.59
CA GLU A 419 -2.45 19.48 -3.88
C GLU A 419 -3.76 19.99 -4.49
N ARG A 420 -3.64 21.08 -5.24
CA ARG A 420 -4.70 21.65 -6.08
C ARG A 420 -4.23 21.75 -7.53
N LYS A 421 -5.15 21.51 -8.45
CA LYS A 421 -4.92 21.69 -9.89
C LYS A 421 -4.93 23.18 -10.23
N VAL A 422 -4.01 23.60 -11.10
CA VAL A 422 -3.84 24.99 -11.57
C VAL A 422 -4.58 25.23 -12.87
#